data_AF-A0A1F7LY04-F1
#
_entry.id   AF-A0A1F7LY04-F1
#
_cell.length_a   1.000
_cell.length_b   1.000
_cell.length_c   1.000
_cell.angle_alpha   90.00
_cell.angle_beta   90.00
_cell.angle_gamma   90.00
#
_symmetry.space_group_name_H-M   'P 1'
#
loop_
_entity.id
_entity.type
_entity.pdbx_description
1 polymer ?
#
loop_
_entity_poly.entity_id
_entity_poly.type
_entity_poly.pdbx_seq_one_letter_code
_entity_poly.pdbx_strand_id
1 'polypeptide(L)'
;MALGFSMILGVSRSLNLAHGDLVVLGGYVGYSLWAAAGLSPVLLLPVAALALAPAALVWDWLLKRTPEPKELSSLVLTFGLSLLLQTVMRAIWRGEYRLIAESSLGASLQLGTLALNRGRVLAAVAALAVVGLLWLALTRTRWGQAVRATSIDPQAAALVGINVDGARRSTFLLALGLSGATGVLFATLHYVHPAAGVELTLMAIVLSIWAGVGHLRSVLAAGLLLGMIEALTVTGWGPGWREPVVALMLLGSLLARSGGLARGHAH
;
A
#
# COMPACT_ATOMS: atom_id res chain seq x y z
N MET A 1 -3.10 -0.05 -0.49
CA MET A 1 -1.63 0.12 -0.44
C MET A 1 -1.13 1.57 -0.43
N ALA A 2 -1.41 2.42 -1.43
CA ALA A 2 -0.79 3.76 -1.53
C ALA A 2 -1.13 4.72 -0.38
N LEU A 3 -2.36 4.67 0.16
CA LEU A 3 -2.74 5.46 1.34
C LEU A 3 -1.85 5.14 2.55
N GLY A 4 -1.63 3.86 2.84
CA GLY A 4 -0.76 3.42 3.93
C GLY A 4 0.68 3.87 3.75
N PHE A 5 1.20 3.79 2.51
CA PHE A 5 2.53 4.29 2.17
C PHE A 5 2.66 5.81 2.40
N SER A 6 1.72 6.60 1.87
CA SER A 6 1.71 8.06 2.02
C SER A 6 1.58 8.50 3.48
N MET A 7 0.82 7.77 4.29
CA MET A 7 0.69 8.03 5.74
C MET A 7 2.00 7.77 6.49
N ILE A 8 2.68 6.64 6.22
CA ILE A 8 4.00 6.37 6.81
C ILE A 8 4.96 7.49 6.42
N LEU A 9 5.08 7.77 5.12
CA LEU A 9 6.01 8.78 4.62
C LEU A 9 5.75 10.16 5.23
N GLY A 10 4.48 10.54 5.40
CA GLY A 10 4.10 11.81 6.01
C GLY A 10 4.49 11.93 7.48
N VAL A 11 4.33 10.87 8.27
CA VAL A 11 4.57 10.91 9.73
C VAL A 11 6.02 10.62 10.11
N SER A 12 6.69 9.69 9.43
CA SER A 12 8.06 9.28 9.78
C SER A 12 9.15 9.93 8.92
N ARG A 13 8.79 10.57 7.79
CA ARG A 13 9.73 11.07 6.77
C ARG A 13 10.74 10.01 6.31
N SER A 14 10.37 8.73 6.38
CA SER A 14 11.20 7.59 5.99
C SER A 14 10.57 6.87 4.80
N LEU A 15 11.36 6.60 3.77
CA LEU A 15 10.93 5.78 2.64
C LEU A 15 10.98 4.29 3.03
N ASN A 16 9.91 3.55 2.74
CA ASN A 16 9.84 2.12 3.01
C ASN A 16 9.87 1.31 1.70
N LEU A 17 11.04 0.82 1.31
CA LEU A 17 11.20 0.04 0.09
C LEU A 17 10.60 -1.37 0.17
N ALA A 18 10.33 -1.88 1.37
CA ALA A 18 9.68 -3.18 1.54
C ALA A 18 8.16 -3.07 1.75
N HIS A 19 7.55 -1.91 1.50
CA HIS A 19 6.11 -1.73 1.68
C HIS A 19 5.28 -2.70 0.82
N GLY A 20 5.69 -2.91 -0.42
CA GLY A 20 5.08 -3.89 -1.32
C GLY A 20 5.35 -5.33 -0.90
N ASP A 21 6.53 -5.65 -0.36
CA ASP A 21 6.81 -6.99 0.19
C ASP A 21 5.87 -7.34 1.35
N LEU A 22 5.49 -6.33 2.16
CA LEU A 22 4.49 -6.50 3.21
C LEU A 22 3.08 -6.76 2.66
N VAL A 23 2.74 -6.19 1.50
CA VAL A 23 1.50 -6.53 0.78
C VAL A 23 1.55 -7.97 0.29
N VAL A 24 2.67 -8.40 -0.30
CA VAL A 24 2.88 -9.79 -0.74
C VAL A 24 2.81 -10.77 0.43
N LEU A 25 3.44 -10.44 1.56
CA LEU A 25 3.38 -11.22 2.79
C LEU A 25 1.94 -11.36 3.28
N GLY A 26 1.16 -10.27 3.26
CA GLY A 26 -0.28 -10.30 3.54
C GLY A 26 -1.07 -11.24 2.62
N GLY A 27 -0.73 -11.24 1.33
CA GLY A 27 -1.30 -12.15 0.34
C GLY A 27 -0.96 -13.61 0.62
N TYR A 28 0.29 -13.91 0.99
CA TYR A 28 0.71 -15.26 1.37
C TYR A 28 0.04 -15.75 2.65
N VAL A 29 -0.07 -14.89 3.67
CA VAL A 29 -0.82 -15.20 4.90
C VAL A 29 -2.29 -15.48 4.57
N GLY A 30 -2.91 -14.63 3.76
CA GLY A 30 -4.28 -14.85 3.27
C GLY A 30 -4.44 -16.16 2.51
N TYR A 31 -3.54 -16.45 1.59
CA TYR A 31 -3.53 -17.69 0.82
C TYR A 31 -3.39 -18.91 1.72
N SER A 32 -2.47 -18.91 2.68
CA SER A 32 -2.28 -20.03 3.61
C SER A 32 -3.52 -20.28 4.46
N LEU A 33 -4.17 -19.22 4.96
CA LEU A 33 -5.41 -19.33 5.75
C LEU A 33 -6.59 -19.82 4.90
N TRP A 34 -6.70 -19.32 3.66
CA TRP A 34 -7.68 -19.82 2.70
C TRP A 34 -7.47 -21.31 2.40
N ALA A 35 -6.23 -21.71 2.08
CA ALA A 35 -5.90 -23.09 1.73
C ALA A 35 -6.08 -24.06 2.92
N ALA A 36 -5.84 -23.62 4.15
CA ALA A 36 -5.95 -24.46 5.34
C ALA A 36 -7.40 -24.58 5.86
N ALA A 37 -8.18 -23.49 5.84
CA ALA A 37 -9.47 -23.42 6.52
C ALA A 37 -10.66 -23.10 5.60
N GLY A 38 -10.44 -22.88 4.30
CA GLY A 38 -11.50 -22.55 3.34
C GLY A 38 -12.22 -21.22 3.66
N LEU A 39 -11.55 -20.31 4.38
CA LEU A 39 -12.15 -19.06 4.83
C LEU A 39 -12.45 -18.14 3.65
N SER A 40 -13.63 -17.51 3.66
CA SER A 40 -13.97 -16.53 2.64
C SER A 40 -12.97 -15.36 2.63
N PRO A 41 -12.60 -14.82 1.44
CA PRO A 41 -11.64 -13.73 1.35
C PRO A 41 -12.01 -12.45 2.11
N VAL A 42 -13.31 -12.24 2.37
CA VAL A 42 -13.81 -11.12 3.19
C VAL A 42 -13.37 -11.27 4.64
N LEU A 43 -13.48 -12.48 5.21
CA LEU A 43 -13.05 -12.76 6.58
C LEU A 43 -11.52 -12.73 6.72
N LEU A 44 -10.80 -13.00 5.63
CA LEU A 44 -9.35 -12.94 5.62
C LEU A 44 -8.80 -11.51 5.69
N LEU A 45 -9.56 -10.48 5.29
CA LEU A 45 -9.12 -9.09 5.34
C LEU A 45 -8.70 -8.64 6.76
N PRO A 46 -9.56 -8.73 7.80
CA PRO A 46 -9.17 -8.34 9.15
C PRO A 46 -8.11 -9.26 9.74
N VAL A 47 -8.13 -10.56 9.42
CA VAL A 47 -7.16 -11.53 9.96
C VAL A 47 -5.76 -11.26 9.41
N ALA A 48 -5.62 -11.04 8.10
CA ALA A 48 -4.35 -10.68 7.49
C ALA A 48 -3.85 -9.30 7.95
N ALA A 49 -4.75 -8.35 8.19
CA ALA A 49 -4.39 -7.06 8.78
C ALA A 49 -3.80 -7.22 10.18
N LEU A 50 -4.41 -8.06 11.03
CA LEU A 50 -3.92 -8.35 12.38
C LEU A 50 -2.62 -9.16 12.36
N ALA A 51 -2.47 -10.10 11.44
CA ALA A 51 -1.27 -10.91 11.30
C ALA A 51 -0.01 -10.08 10.99
N LEU A 52 -0.17 -8.89 10.39
CA LEU A 52 0.94 -7.96 10.14
C LEU A 52 1.19 -6.94 11.28
N ALA A 53 0.36 -6.93 12.33
CA ALA A 53 0.59 -6.05 13.47
C ALA A 53 1.97 -6.25 14.14
N PRO A 54 2.47 -7.49 14.34
CA PRO A 54 3.83 -7.71 14.89
C PRO A 54 4.91 -7.11 13.99
N ALA A 55 4.78 -7.29 12.66
CA ALA A 55 5.72 -6.72 11.70
C ALA A 55 5.75 -5.19 11.80
N ALA A 56 4.60 -4.54 12.07
CA ALA A 56 4.52 -3.09 12.21
C ALA A 56 5.25 -2.58 13.45
N LEU A 57 5.15 -3.30 14.56
CA LEU A 57 5.86 -2.97 15.81
C LEU A 57 7.37 -3.11 15.64
N VAL A 58 7.81 -4.19 14.99
CA VAL A 58 9.23 -4.40 14.65
C VAL A 58 9.73 -3.29 13.72
N TRP A 59 8.92 -2.90 12.74
CA TRP A 59 9.26 -1.82 11.80
C TRP A 59 9.44 -0.47 12.49
N ASP A 60 8.48 -0.08 13.35
CA ASP A 60 8.58 1.16 14.10
C ASP A 60 9.82 1.16 15.00
N TRP A 61 10.09 0.04 15.66
CA TRP A 61 11.26 -0.11 16.52
C TRP A 61 12.58 -0.01 15.75
N LEU A 62 12.71 -0.68 14.60
CA LEU A 62 13.90 -0.63 13.75
C LEU A 62 14.15 0.80 13.22
N LEU A 63 13.11 1.44 12.70
CA LEU A 63 13.21 2.80 12.15
C LEU A 63 13.46 3.87 13.23
N LYS A 64 13.16 3.60 14.50
CA LYS A 64 13.52 4.50 15.61
C LYS A 64 15.00 4.46 15.95
N ARG A 65 15.66 3.34 15.70
CA ARG A 65 17.09 3.12 15.98
C ARG A 65 18.01 3.47 14.82
N THR A 66 17.43 3.92 13.71
CA THR A 66 18.17 4.28 12.51
C THR A 66 18.86 5.64 12.70
N PRO A 67 20.16 5.77 12.42
CA PRO A 67 20.89 7.04 12.55
C PRO A 67 20.41 8.08 11.54
N GLU A 68 20.70 9.35 11.82
CA GLU A 68 20.49 10.45 10.86
C GLU A 68 21.60 10.46 9.77
N PRO A 69 21.30 10.90 8.53
CA PRO A 69 20.00 11.35 8.05
C PRO A 69 19.02 10.20 7.80
N LYS A 70 17.84 10.28 8.41
CA LYS A 70 16.82 9.22 8.36
C LYS A 70 16.40 8.81 6.96
N GLU A 71 16.42 9.72 6.00
CA GLU A 71 16.00 9.45 4.61
C GLU A 71 16.86 8.35 3.96
N LEU A 72 18.18 8.52 3.95
CA LEU A 72 19.13 7.55 3.37
C LEU A 72 19.22 6.29 4.21
N SER A 73 19.33 6.42 5.54
CA SER A 73 19.52 5.26 6.40
C SER A 73 18.27 4.36 6.45
N SER A 74 17.06 4.93 6.36
CA SER A 74 15.82 4.14 6.24
C SER A 74 15.68 3.42 4.90
N LEU A 75 16.16 4.01 3.80
CA LEU A 75 16.21 3.35 2.49
C LEU A 75 17.08 2.10 2.54
N VAL A 76 18.30 2.21 3.06
CA VAL A 76 19.23 1.07 3.17
C VAL A 76 18.66 -0.02 4.07
N LEU A 77 18.12 0.37 5.23
CA LEU A 77 17.49 -0.57 6.17
C LEU A 77 16.29 -1.30 5.54
N THR A 78 15.39 -0.55 4.88
CA THR A 78 14.18 -1.13 4.30
C THR A 78 14.47 -1.93 3.03
N PHE A 79 15.53 -1.59 2.29
CA PHE A 79 16.05 -2.43 1.21
C PHE A 79 16.60 -3.76 1.74
N GLY A 80 17.43 -3.73 2.79
CA GLY A 80 17.91 -4.95 3.44
C GLY A 80 16.75 -5.81 3.96
N LEU A 81 15.74 -5.18 4.55
CA LEU A 81 14.54 -5.87 5.04
C LEU A 81 13.67 -6.43 3.89
N SER A 82 13.60 -5.75 2.75
CA SER A 82 12.97 -6.25 1.52
C SER A 82 13.63 -7.56 1.07
N LEU A 83 14.96 -7.59 0.97
CA LEU A 83 15.70 -8.81 0.58
C LEU A 83 15.49 -9.95 1.57
N LEU A 84 15.51 -9.65 2.88
CA LEU A 84 15.23 -10.64 3.92
C LEU A 84 13.81 -11.20 3.80
N LEU A 85 12.80 -10.34 3.66
CA LEU A 85 11.41 -10.75 3.50
C LEU A 85 11.23 -11.61 2.25
N GLN A 86 11.80 -11.21 1.11
CA GLN A 86 11.74 -12.01 -0.11
C GLN A 86 12.37 -13.38 0.07
N THR A 87 13.51 -13.47 0.77
CA THR A 87 14.19 -14.74 1.04
C THR A 87 13.35 -15.63 1.97
N VAL A 88 12.78 -15.07 3.03
CA VAL A 88 11.88 -15.78 3.96
C VAL A 88 10.63 -16.27 3.23
N MET A 89 10.01 -15.43 2.39
CA MET A 89 8.85 -15.81 1.59
C MET A 89 9.17 -16.93 0.61
N ARG A 90 10.34 -16.88 -0.06
CA ARG A 90 10.82 -17.97 -0.93
C ARG A 90 11.07 -19.26 -0.15
N ALA A 91 11.61 -19.19 1.05
CA ALA A 91 11.86 -20.36 1.88
C ALA A 91 10.56 -21.05 2.34
N ILE A 92 9.57 -20.27 2.78
CA ILE A 92 8.30 -20.80 3.31
C ILE A 92 7.36 -21.26 2.19
N TRP A 93 7.19 -20.46 1.14
CA TRP A 93 6.24 -20.71 0.04
C TRP A 93 6.91 -21.20 -1.26
N ARG A 94 8.18 -21.59 -1.20
CA ARG A 94 8.99 -22.14 -2.31
C ARG A 94 9.13 -21.22 -3.53
N GLY A 95 8.79 -19.93 -3.38
CA GLY A 95 8.81 -18.96 -4.47
C GLY A 95 7.76 -19.20 -5.55
N GLU A 96 6.78 -20.07 -5.30
CA GLU A 96 5.73 -20.40 -6.25
C GLU A 96 4.70 -19.27 -6.37
N TYR A 97 4.12 -19.17 -7.57
CA TYR A 97 2.98 -18.31 -7.84
C TYR A 97 1.74 -18.88 -7.13
N ARG A 98 1.16 -18.12 -6.21
CA ARG A 98 -0.03 -18.51 -5.46
C ARG A 98 -1.20 -17.59 -5.80
N LEU A 99 -2.38 -18.18 -5.91
CA LEU A 99 -3.64 -17.48 -6.18
C LEU A 99 -4.71 -18.04 -5.26
N ILE A 100 -5.52 -17.16 -4.67
CA ILE A 100 -6.73 -17.53 -3.94
C ILE A 100 -7.82 -17.80 -4.99
N ALA A 101 -7.91 -19.05 -5.43
CA ALA A 101 -8.82 -19.49 -6.48
C ALA A 101 -10.20 -19.82 -5.91
N GLU A 102 -10.88 -18.81 -5.39
CA GLU A 102 -12.23 -18.94 -4.83
C GLU A 102 -13.28 -18.95 -5.97
N SER A 103 -13.94 -20.08 -6.18
CA SER A 103 -14.89 -20.28 -7.30
C SER A 103 -16.04 -19.25 -7.31
N SER A 104 -16.49 -18.84 -6.12
CA SER A 104 -17.54 -17.84 -5.93
C SER A 104 -17.13 -16.43 -6.37
N LEU A 105 -15.83 -16.12 -6.36
CA LEU A 105 -15.27 -14.83 -6.81
C LEU A 105 -14.93 -14.81 -8.30
N GLY A 106 -14.67 -15.97 -8.91
CA GLY A 106 -14.51 -16.10 -10.36
C GLY A 106 -15.83 -15.97 -11.14
N ALA A 107 -16.97 -16.16 -10.48
CA ALA A 107 -18.27 -16.06 -11.11
C ALA A 107 -18.60 -14.62 -11.56
N SER A 108 -19.23 -14.51 -12.73
CA SER A 108 -19.69 -13.25 -13.28
C SER A 108 -21.07 -12.88 -12.73
N LEU A 109 -21.21 -11.66 -12.21
CA LEU A 109 -22.49 -11.00 -11.99
C LEU A 109 -22.94 -10.38 -13.32
N GLN A 110 -24.04 -10.88 -13.86
CA GLN A 110 -24.67 -10.26 -15.02
C GLN A 110 -25.60 -9.14 -14.55
N LEU A 111 -25.29 -7.91 -14.97
CA LEU A 111 -26.13 -6.72 -14.84
C LEU A 111 -26.59 -6.32 -16.25
N GLY A 112 -27.68 -6.93 -16.72
CA GLY A 112 -28.13 -6.77 -18.10
C GLY A 112 -27.10 -7.30 -19.09
N THR A 113 -26.57 -6.43 -19.96
CA THR A 113 -25.51 -6.77 -20.92
C THR A 113 -24.10 -6.72 -20.33
N LEU A 114 -23.94 -6.22 -19.10
CA LEU A 114 -22.64 -6.07 -18.45
C LEU A 114 -22.31 -7.29 -17.58
N ALA A 115 -21.19 -7.95 -17.88
CA ALA A 115 -20.63 -9.03 -17.09
C ALA A 115 -19.56 -8.48 -16.13
N LEU A 116 -19.85 -8.43 -14.83
CA LEU A 116 -18.92 -7.97 -13.80
C LEU A 116 -18.36 -9.15 -13.01
N ASN A 117 -17.03 -9.25 -12.93
CA ASN A 117 -16.39 -10.26 -12.08
C ASN A 117 -16.68 -9.96 -10.60
N ARG A 118 -17.25 -10.94 -9.86
CA ARG A 118 -17.59 -10.81 -8.44
C ARG A 118 -16.42 -10.41 -7.57
N GLY A 119 -15.24 -11.00 -7.79
CA GLY A 119 -14.00 -10.64 -7.09
C GLY A 119 -13.62 -9.16 -7.26
N ARG A 120 -13.76 -8.62 -8.47
CA ARG A 120 -13.48 -7.19 -8.73
C ARG A 120 -14.48 -6.27 -8.03
N VAL A 121 -15.76 -6.62 -8.03
CA VAL A 121 -16.80 -5.87 -7.31
C VAL A 121 -16.54 -5.89 -5.80
N LEU A 122 -16.22 -7.06 -5.25
CA LEU A 122 -15.87 -7.22 -3.84
C LEU A 122 -14.66 -6.35 -3.46
N ALA A 123 -13.60 -6.39 -4.26
CA ALA A 123 -12.41 -5.59 -4.04
C ALA A 123 -12.71 -4.08 -4.09
N ALA A 124 -13.57 -3.64 -5.02
CA ALA A 124 -13.99 -2.25 -5.12
C ALA A 124 -14.79 -1.80 -3.87
N VAL A 125 -15.75 -2.62 -3.43
CA VAL A 125 -16.55 -2.32 -2.23
C VAL A 125 -15.68 -2.30 -0.97
N ALA A 126 -14.79 -3.30 -0.81
CA ALA A 126 -13.84 -3.35 0.30
C ALA A 126 -12.90 -2.14 0.31
N ALA A 127 -12.38 -1.75 -0.86
CA ALA A 127 -11.54 -0.56 -1.00
C ALA A 127 -12.29 0.71 -0.59
N LEU A 128 -13.51 0.93 -1.09
CA LEU A 128 -14.34 2.09 -0.74
C LEU A 128 -14.67 2.13 0.75
N ALA A 129 -15.00 0.98 1.35
CA ALA A 129 -15.28 0.88 2.79
C ALA A 129 -14.05 1.25 3.62
N VAL A 130 -12.89 0.67 3.32
CA VAL A 130 -11.62 0.97 4.01
C VAL A 130 -11.25 2.44 3.88
N VAL A 131 -11.38 3.00 2.68
CA VAL A 131 -11.14 4.41 2.40
C VAL A 131 -12.07 5.31 3.21
N GLY A 132 -13.37 5.01 3.22
CA GLY A 132 -14.36 5.78 3.96
C GLY A 132 -14.10 5.76 5.46
N LEU A 133 -13.77 4.58 6.00
CA LEU A 133 -13.40 4.40 7.41
C LEU A 133 -12.14 5.18 7.78
N LEU A 134 -11.09 5.10 6.95
CA LEU A 134 -9.86 5.87 7.18
C LEU A 134 -10.10 7.36 7.08
N TRP A 135 -10.89 7.83 6.11
CA TRP A 135 -11.21 9.23 5.98
C TRP A 135 -11.96 9.74 7.21
N LEU A 136 -12.96 8.99 7.68
CA LEU A 136 -13.70 9.34 8.89
C LEU A 136 -12.79 9.33 10.13
N ALA A 137 -11.98 8.28 10.30
CA ALA A 137 -11.04 8.17 11.40
C ALA A 137 -10.03 9.33 11.39
N LEU A 138 -9.46 9.65 10.23
CA LEU A 138 -8.47 10.72 10.12
C LEU A 138 -9.07 12.10 10.30
N THR A 139 -10.31 12.36 9.86
CA THR A 139 -10.90 13.71 9.89
C THR A 139 -11.71 13.99 11.15
N ARG A 140 -12.39 12.99 11.72
CA ARG A 140 -13.35 13.16 12.82
C ARG A 140 -12.83 12.74 14.20
N THR A 141 -11.68 12.06 14.30
CA THR A 141 -11.16 11.59 15.59
C THR A 141 -9.97 12.39 16.09
N ARG A 142 -9.77 12.42 17.42
CA ARG A 142 -8.59 13.01 18.07
C ARG A 142 -7.29 12.32 17.62
N TRP A 143 -7.34 11.00 17.43
CA TRP A 143 -6.22 10.23 16.88
C TRP A 143 -5.83 10.73 15.48
N GLY A 144 -6.81 10.95 14.61
CA GLY A 144 -6.58 11.49 13.27
C GLY A 144 -5.98 12.89 13.27
N GLN A 145 -6.44 13.76 14.19
CA GLN A 145 -5.84 15.09 14.38
C GLN A 145 -4.37 15.01 14.81
N ALA A 146 -4.04 14.12 15.75
CA ALA A 146 -2.67 13.90 16.19
C ALA A 146 -1.76 13.41 15.05
N VAL A 147 -2.22 12.46 14.24
CA VAL A 147 -1.48 11.96 13.07
C VAL A 147 -1.20 13.07 12.06
N ARG A 148 -2.22 13.87 11.72
CA ARG A 148 -2.05 14.98 10.77
C ARG A 148 -1.12 16.06 11.32
N ALA A 149 -1.27 16.46 12.58
CA ALA A 149 -0.38 17.44 13.22
C ALA A 149 1.07 16.96 13.19
N THR A 150 1.31 15.69 13.51
CA THR A 150 2.63 15.06 13.47
C THR A 150 3.21 15.05 12.05
N SER A 151 2.38 14.86 11.02
CA SER A 151 2.87 14.87 9.63
C SER A 151 3.28 16.26 9.11
N ILE A 152 2.75 17.33 9.71
CA ILE A 152 3.13 18.71 9.36
C ILE A 152 4.44 19.05 10.06
N ASP A 153 4.42 19.01 11.39
CA ASP A 153 5.58 19.33 12.23
C ASP A 153 5.55 18.48 13.51
N PRO A 154 6.39 17.42 13.58
CA PRO A 154 6.51 16.59 14.77
C PRO A 154 6.97 17.37 16.02
N GLN A 155 7.82 18.39 15.85
CA GLN A 155 8.34 19.16 16.98
C GLN A 155 7.26 20.07 17.54
N ALA A 156 6.55 20.81 16.68
CA ALA A 156 5.42 21.64 17.10
C ALA A 156 4.29 20.80 17.72
N ALA A 157 4.01 19.62 17.17
CA ALA A 157 3.03 18.69 17.74
C ALA A 157 3.41 18.26 19.17
N ALA A 158 4.69 17.96 19.42
CA ALA A 158 5.16 17.59 20.75
C ALA A 158 5.00 18.74 21.78
N LEU A 159 5.21 19.99 21.36
CA LEU A 159 5.07 21.18 22.23
C LEU A 159 3.64 21.40 22.74
N VAL A 160 2.63 21.00 21.95
CA VAL A 160 1.22 21.07 22.35
C VAL A 160 0.72 19.78 23.03
N GLY A 161 1.64 18.90 23.45
CA GLY A 161 1.32 17.69 24.22
C GLY A 161 0.90 16.49 23.38
N ILE A 162 1.07 16.50 22.05
CA ILE A 162 0.78 15.34 21.21
C ILE A 162 1.91 14.31 21.34
N ASN A 163 1.54 13.07 21.69
CA ASN A 163 2.47 11.96 21.71
C ASN A 163 2.84 11.51 20.28
N VAL A 164 3.90 12.11 19.73
CA VAL A 164 4.45 11.82 18.39
C VAL A 164 4.77 10.33 18.21
N ASP A 165 5.35 9.69 19.23
CA ASP A 165 5.68 8.26 19.17
C ASP A 165 4.45 7.36 19.15
N GLY A 166 3.37 7.77 19.80
CA GLY A 166 2.07 7.10 19.74
C GLY A 166 1.40 7.27 18.38
N ALA A 167 1.41 8.49 17.83
CA ALA A 167 0.89 8.78 16.50
C ALA A 167 1.65 8.01 15.40
N ARG A 168 2.98 7.94 15.51
CA ARG A 168 3.83 7.15 14.62
C ARG A 168 3.52 5.66 14.69
N ARG A 169 3.53 5.05 15.89
CA ARG A 169 3.24 3.62 16.08
C ARG A 169 1.88 3.21 15.52
N SER A 170 0.84 3.97 15.85
CA SER A 170 -0.51 3.71 15.36
C SER A 170 -0.63 3.86 13.84
N THR A 171 0.10 4.82 13.25
CA THR A 171 0.19 4.98 11.80
C THR A 171 0.85 3.75 11.14
N PHE A 172 1.95 3.24 11.70
CA PHE A 172 2.58 2.00 11.20
C PHE A 172 1.65 0.80 11.31
N LEU A 173 1.00 0.61 12.46
CA LEU A 173 0.04 -0.49 12.67
C LEU A 173 -1.08 -0.48 11.62
N LEU A 174 -1.67 0.70 11.38
CA LEU A 174 -2.72 0.83 10.37
C LEU A 174 -2.18 0.64 8.95
N ALA A 175 -1.05 1.25 8.61
CA ALA A 175 -0.50 1.16 7.26
C ALA A 175 -0.11 -0.29 6.89
N LEU A 176 0.52 -1.02 7.80
CA LEU A 176 0.86 -2.43 7.59
C LEU A 176 -0.38 -3.33 7.65
N GLY A 177 -1.33 -3.08 8.54
CA GLY A 177 -2.60 -3.80 8.54
C GLY A 177 -3.36 -3.63 7.21
N LEU A 178 -3.36 -2.42 6.66
CA LEU A 178 -3.91 -2.13 5.33
C LEU A 178 -3.13 -2.82 4.22
N SER A 179 -1.81 -2.94 4.33
CA SER A 179 -1.01 -3.73 3.40
C SER A 179 -1.40 -5.21 3.46
N GLY A 180 -1.66 -5.75 4.66
CA GLY A 180 -2.14 -7.12 4.87
C GLY A 180 -3.47 -7.38 4.17
N ALA A 181 -4.47 -6.54 4.44
CA ALA A 181 -5.78 -6.61 3.79
C ALA A 181 -5.67 -6.40 2.27
N THR A 182 -4.83 -5.46 1.81
CA THR A 182 -4.57 -5.26 0.37
C THR A 182 -3.96 -6.52 -0.24
N GLY A 183 -3.08 -7.22 0.48
CA GLY A 183 -2.43 -8.45 0.04
C GLY A 183 -3.41 -9.57 -0.24
N VAL A 184 -4.40 -9.76 0.63
CA VAL A 184 -5.49 -10.73 0.41
C VAL A 184 -6.27 -10.39 -0.86
N LEU A 185 -6.70 -9.14 -1.03
CA LEU A 185 -7.40 -8.71 -2.24
C LEU A 185 -6.54 -8.89 -3.49
N PHE A 186 -5.25 -8.57 -3.39
CA PHE A 186 -4.30 -8.78 -4.48
C PHE A 186 -4.22 -10.27 -4.84
N ALA A 187 -4.11 -11.15 -3.85
CA ALA A 187 -4.06 -12.61 -4.04
C ALA A 187 -5.34 -13.23 -4.61
N THR A 188 -6.48 -12.56 -4.51
CA THR A 188 -7.74 -12.99 -5.15
C THR A 188 -7.84 -12.59 -6.63
N LEU A 189 -7.07 -11.58 -7.05
CA LEU A 189 -7.16 -11.01 -8.39
C LEU A 189 -5.92 -11.27 -9.25
N HIS A 190 -4.77 -11.46 -8.62
CA HIS A 190 -3.46 -11.58 -9.25
C HIS A 190 -2.61 -12.63 -8.52
N TYR A 191 -1.66 -13.21 -9.23
CA TYR A 191 -0.73 -14.17 -8.64
C TYR A 191 0.26 -13.49 -7.70
N VAL A 192 0.31 -13.97 -6.47
CA VAL A 192 1.28 -13.56 -5.46
C VAL A 192 2.55 -14.37 -5.63
N HIS A 193 3.67 -13.66 -5.75
CA HIS A 193 5.00 -14.23 -5.82
C HIS A 193 5.99 -13.24 -5.17
N PRO A 194 7.15 -13.68 -4.66
CA PRO A 194 7.99 -12.82 -3.81
C PRO A 194 8.55 -11.59 -4.54
N ALA A 195 8.75 -11.68 -5.86
CA ALA A 195 9.25 -10.58 -6.68
C ALA A 195 8.21 -9.46 -6.91
N ALA A 196 6.90 -9.74 -6.77
CA ALA A 196 5.84 -8.75 -6.92
C ALA A 196 5.95 -7.58 -5.93
N GLY A 197 6.66 -7.78 -4.80
CA GLY A 197 6.80 -6.76 -3.77
C GLY A 197 7.46 -5.50 -4.30
N VAL A 198 8.47 -5.63 -5.16
CA VAL A 198 9.19 -4.50 -5.75
C VAL A 198 8.25 -3.65 -6.63
N GLU A 199 7.48 -4.30 -7.50
CA GLU A 199 6.53 -3.63 -8.39
C GLU A 199 5.45 -2.88 -7.59
N LEU A 200 4.89 -3.53 -6.57
CA LEU A 200 3.89 -2.93 -5.70
C LEU A 200 4.45 -1.75 -4.89
N THR A 201 5.70 -1.83 -4.42
CA THR A 201 6.38 -0.70 -3.77
C THR A 201 6.50 0.47 -4.74
N LEU A 202 6.99 0.24 -5.96
CA LEU A 202 7.16 1.29 -6.97
C LEU A 202 5.83 1.97 -7.31
N MET A 203 4.78 1.17 -7.50
CA MET A 203 3.43 1.70 -7.74
C MET A 203 2.92 2.56 -6.56
N ALA A 204 3.16 2.11 -5.31
CA ALA A 204 2.77 2.88 -4.12
C ALA A 204 3.55 4.20 -4.01
N ILE A 205 4.86 4.20 -4.31
CA ILE A 205 5.70 5.40 -4.34
C ILE A 205 5.14 6.40 -5.34
N VAL A 206 4.91 5.99 -6.58
CA VAL A 206 4.46 6.92 -7.62
C VAL A 206 3.09 7.48 -7.34
N LEU A 207 2.14 6.64 -6.93
CA LEU A 207 0.81 7.12 -6.54
C LEU A 207 0.91 8.16 -5.41
N SER A 208 1.81 7.96 -4.46
CA SER A 208 2.00 8.89 -3.34
C SER A 208 2.71 10.18 -3.74
N ILE A 209 3.64 10.12 -4.69
CA ILE A 209 4.32 11.30 -5.25
C ILE A 209 3.34 12.11 -6.11
N TRP A 210 2.58 11.46 -6.98
CA TRP A 210 1.62 12.10 -7.87
C TRP A 210 0.47 12.74 -7.10
N ALA A 211 -0.03 12.07 -6.08
CA ALA A 211 -1.04 12.62 -5.18
C ALA A 211 -0.52 13.73 -4.26
N GLY A 212 0.78 13.72 -3.95
CA GLY A 212 1.34 14.55 -2.88
C GLY A 212 1.28 13.86 -1.51
N VAL A 213 2.39 13.97 -0.77
CA VAL A 213 2.56 13.33 0.54
C VAL A 213 1.54 13.90 1.53
N GLY A 214 0.89 13.03 2.31
CA GLY A 214 -0.02 13.42 3.40
C GLY A 214 -1.44 13.84 2.97
N HIS A 215 -1.75 13.89 1.67
CA HIS A 215 -3.04 14.33 1.17
C HIS A 215 -3.94 13.14 0.80
N LEU A 216 -4.78 12.69 1.75
CA LEU A 216 -5.62 11.50 1.55
C LEU A 216 -6.54 11.60 0.31
N ARG A 217 -7.15 12.77 0.07
CA ARG A 217 -8.10 12.99 -1.03
C ARG A 217 -7.44 12.83 -2.40
N SER A 218 -6.24 13.34 -2.58
CA SER A 218 -5.51 13.22 -3.83
C SER A 218 -4.99 11.82 -4.07
N VAL A 219 -4.63 11.06 -3.02
CA VAL A 219 -4.23 9.64 -3.17
C VAL A 219 -5.40 8.79 -3.68
N LEU A 220 -6.63 9.10 -3.24
CA LEU A 220 -7.83 8.44 -3.76
C LEU A 220 -8.10 8.78 -5.22
N ALA A 221 -8.06 10.06 -5.57
CA ALA A 221 -8.22 10.50 -6.95
C ALA A 221 -7.16 9.86 -7.86
N ALA A 222 -5.90 9.83 -7.42
CA ALA A 222 -4.80 9.20 -8.12
C ALA A 222 -5.02 7.70 -8.34
N GLY A 223 -5.46 6.97 -7.30
CA GLY A 223 -5.76 5.54 -7.42
C GLY A 223 -6.93 5.23 -8.35
N LEU A 224 -7.99 6.04 -8.32
CA LEU A 224 -9.13 5.89 -9.22
C LEU A 224 -8.75 6.17 -10.67
N LEU A 225 -8.01 7.25 -10.92
CA LEU A 225 -7.52 7.60 -12.25
C LEU A 225 -6.59 6.51 -12.79
N LEU A 226 -5.67 5.99 -11.98
CA LEU A 226 -4.81 4.88 -12.38
C LEU A 226 -5.65 3.65 -12.75
N GLY A 227 -6.63 3.28 -11.93
CA GLY A 227 -7.52 2.14 -12.21
C GLY A 227 -8.34 2.33 -13.50
N MET A 228 -8.79 3.55 -13.80
CA MET A 228 -9.47 3.86 -15.07
C MET A 228 -8.52 3.75 -16.25
N ILE A 229 -7.29 4.28 -16.13
CA ILE A 229 -6.28 4.20 -17.18
C ILE A 229 -5.91 2.74 -17.45
N GLU A 230 -5.69 1.92 -16.41
CA GLU A 230 -5.45 0.49 -16.55
C GLU A 230 -6.64 -0.21 -17.24
N ALA A 231 -7.87 0.08 -16.83
CA ALA A 231 -9.06 -0.54 -17.42
C ALA A 231 -9.18 -0.21 -18.92
N LEU A 232 -9.02 1.05 -19.30
CA LEU A 232 -9.07 1.50 -20.70
C LEU A 232 -7.93 0.90 -21.53
N THR A 233 -6.73 0.83 -20.96
CA THR A 233 -5.55 0.23 -21.58
C THR A 233 -5.79 -1.25 -21.90
N VAL A 234 -6.30 -2.01 -20.93
CA VAL A 234 -6.58 -3.44 -21.11
C VAL A 234 -7.68 -3.66 -22.14
N THR A 235 -8.71 -2.82 -22.18
CA THR A 235 -9.78 -2.94 -23.19
C THR A 235 -9.38 -2.49 -24.59
N GLY A 236 -8.50 -1.49 -24.71
CA GLY A 236 -8.11 -0.91 -26.00
C GLY A 236 -6.92 -1.59 -26.66
N TRP A 237 -5.88 -1.87 -25.88
CA TRP A 237 -4.59 -2.41 -26.38
C TRP A 237 -4.28 -3.81 -25.87
N GLY A 238 -5.09 -4.35 -24.95
CA GLY A 238 -4.95 -5.68 -24.40
C GLY A 238 -4.13 -5.72 -23.10
N PRO A 239 -4.12 -6.88 -22.41
CA PRO A 239 -3.53 -6.99 -21.07
C PRO A 239 -2.03 -6.72 -20.98
N GLY A 240 -1.27 -6.99 -22.06
CA GLY A 240 0.19 -6.82 -22.08
C GLY A 240 0.66 -5.36 -21.99
N TRP A 241 -0.22 -4.39 -22.24
CA TRP A 241 0.11 -2.96 -22.14
C TRP A 241 -0.03 -2.39 -20.72
N ARG A 242 -0.52 -3.17 -19.77
CA ARG A 242 -0.72 -2.72 -18.39
C ARG A 242 0.59 -2.26 -17.75
N GLU A 243 1.62 -3.11 -17.77
CA GLU A 243 2.92 -2.82 -17.14
C GLU A 243 3.63 -1.61 -17.80
N PRO A 244 3.75 -1.51 -19.15
CA PRO A 244 4.32 -0.34 -19.81
C PRO A 244 3.59 0.97 -19.50
N VAL A 245 2.26 0.96 -19.44
CA VAL A 245 1.48 2.18 -19.15
C VAL A 245 1.73 2.66 -17.73
N VAL A 246 1.74 1.76 -16.75
CA VAL A 246 2.09 2.09 -15.37
C VAL A 246 3.51 2.66 -15.31
N ALA A 247 4.48 2.05 -15.99
CA ALA A 247 5.86 2.53 -16.08
C ALA A 247 5.96 3.94 -16.69
N LEU A 248 5.25 4.20 -17.79
CA LEU A 248 5.18 5.51 -18.43
C LEU A 248 4.53 6.57 -17.53
N MET A 249 3.52 6.19 -16.74
CA MET A 249 2.96 7.08 -15.72
C MET A 249 3.97 7.40 -14.62
N LEU A 250 4.78 6.43 -14.18
CA LEU A 250 5.88 6.68 -13.25
C LEU A 250 6.84 7.73 -13.84
N LEU A 251 7.32 7.49 -15.05
CA LEU A 251 8.24 8.39 -15.75
C LEU A 251 7.63 9.78 -15.96
N GLY A 252 6.38 9.85 -16.40
CA GLY A 252 5.65 11.10 -16.58
C GLY A 252 5.48 11.88 -15.28
N SER A 253 5.19 11.19 -14.17
CA SER A 253 5.10 11.83 -12.85
C SER A 253 6.44 12.38 -12.37
N LEU A 254 7.54 11.67 -12.64
CA LEU A 254 8.88 12.11 -12.33
C LEU A 254 9.28 13.32 -13.17
N LEU A 255 8.97 13.32 -14.47
CA LEU A 255 9.24 14.44 -15.38
C LEU A 255 8.43 15.70 -15.01
N ALA A 256 7.14 15.53 -14.70
CA ALA A 256 6.28 16.63 -14.27
C ALA A 256 6.77 17.27 -12.96
N ARG A 257 7.31 16.46 -12.04
CA ARG A 257 7.89 16.94 -10.78
C ARG A 257 9.33 17.46 -10.96
N SER A 258 10.09 16.91 -11.90
CA SER A 258 11.44 17.37 -12.24
C SER A 258 11.44 18.66 -13.08
N GLY A 259 10.28 19.28 -13.33
CA GLY A 259 10.19 20.69 -13.73
C GLY A 259 10.85 21.67 -12.73
N GLY A 260 11.31 21.19 -11.57
CA GLY A 260 12.26 21.89 -10.70
C GLY A 260 13.68 22.06 -11.30
N LEU A 261 14.08 21.27 -12.30
CA LEU A 261 15.33 21.50 -13.07
C LEU A 261 15.26 22.77 -13.94
N ALA A 262 14.09 23.37 -14.11
CA ALA A 262 13.92 24.67 -14.74
C ALA A 262 13.80 25.84 -13.72
N ARG A 263 13.96 25.59 -12.41
CA ARG A 263 13.90 26.62 -11.36
C ARG A 263 15.15 26.73 -10.48
N GLY A 264 16.19 25.96 -10.75
CA GLY A 264 17.54 26.31 -10.29
C GLY A 264 18.18 27.15 -11.38
N HIS A 265 18.32 28.46 -11.14
CA HIS A 265 18.92 29.57 -11.92
C HIS A 265 17.92 30.74 -12.11
N ALA A 266 17.37 31.25 -11.00
CA ALA A 266 16.87 32.62 -10.93
C ALA A 266 16.89 33.09 -9.48
N HIS A 267 17.96 33.83 -9.17
CA HIS A 267 18.21 34.69 -7.99
C HIS A 267 18.50 34.03 -6.65
#